data_AF-A0AAW2ETG5-F1
#
_entry.id   AF-A0AAW2ETG5-F1
#
_cell.length_a   1.000
_cell.length_b   1.000
_cell.length_c   1.000
_cell.angle_alpha   90.00
_cell.angle_beta   90.00
_cell.angle_gamma   90.00
#
_symmetry.space_group_name_H-M   'P 1'
#
loop_
_entity.id
_entity.type
_entity.pdbx_description
1 polymer ?
#
loop_
_entity_poly.entity_id
_entity_poly.type
_entity_poly.pdbx_seq_one_letter_code
_entity_poly.pdbx_strand_id
1 'polypeptide(L)'
;MIEMTRLEIDIKRLLTRCELIAKDDPHKDWKLEKYILSLDDMINKLQALPSKPSKDTMMGYVKRVDFLKGVINAMKLTSPVERIVAAQSLSKNSVSTNNSSSTNITTQIHQKTIAKYNQELRAELFHTNKGNFLLRHAIKNTFIHI
;
A
#
# COMPACT_ATOMS: atom_id res chain seq x y z
N MET A 1 15.47 -31.43 -7.93
CA MET A 1 14.51 -30.57 -7.22
C MET A 1 15.32 -29.75 -6.22
N ILE A 2 15.39 -28.43 -6.36
CA ILE A 2 16.14 -27.60 -5.39
C ILE A 2 15.27 -27.53 -4.14
N GLU A 3 15.71 -28.19 -3.08
CA GLU A 3 15.03 -28.17 -1.79
C GLU A 3 15.04 -26.74 -1.23
N MET A 4 13.85 -26.26 -0.87
CA MET A 4 13.66 -24.92 -0.38
C MET A 4 14.08 -24.86 1.09
N THR A 5 14.92 -23.89 1.47
CA THR A 5 15.31 -23.76 2.87
C THR A 5 14.11 -23.40 3.74
N ARG A 6 14.12 -23.80 5.02
CA ARG A 6 13.07 -23.39 5.98
C ARG A 6 12.91 -21.86 6.02
N LEU A 7 14.04 -21.14 5.95
CA LEU A 7 14.05 -19.67 5.91
C LEU A 7 13.30 -19.13 4.69
N GLU A 8 13.50 -19.69 3.51
CA GLU A 8 12.78 -19.26 2.29
C GLU A 8 11.28 -19.58 2.38
N ILE A 9 10.91 -20.74 2.94
CA ILE A 9 9.49 -21.09 3.18
C ILE A 9 8.84 -20.06 4.11
N ASP A 10 9.52 -19.69 5.19
CA ASP A 10 9.02 -18.71 6.16
C ASP A 10 8.88 -17.33 5.52
N ILE A 11 9.84 -16.91 4.69
CA ILE A 11 9.76 -15.65 3.91
C ILE A 11 8.53 -15.67 3.01
N LYS A 12 8.32 -16.74 2.23
CA LYS A 12 7.17 -16.85 1.32
C LYS A 12 5.83 -16.75 2.07
N ARG A 13 5.71 -17.41 3.22
CA ARG A 13 4.50 -17.38 4.06
C ARG A 13 4.26 -15.99 4.63
N LEU A 14 5.28 -15.39 5.23
CA LEU A 14 5.15 -14.07 5.84
C LEU A 14 4.88 -12.99 4.79
N LEU A 15 5.50 -13.08 3.61
CA LEU A 15 5.27 -12.18 2.49
C LEU A 15 3.82 -12.24 2.01
N THR A 16 3.29 -13.45 1.82
CA THR A 16 1.88 -13.66 1.45
C THR A 16 0.94 -13.07 2.51
N ARG A 17 1.26 -13.24 3.80
CA ARG A 17 0.47 -12.64 4.88
C ARG A 17 0.49 -11.12 4.84
N CYS A 18 1.66 -10.51 4.61
CA CYS A 18 1.78 -9.06 4.51
C CYS A 18 0.97 -8.49 3.34
N GLU A 19 0.99 -9.17 2.19
CA GLU A 19 0.19 -8.77 1.02
C GLU A 19 -1.31 -8.85 1.28
N LEU A 20 -1.77 -9.89 1.99
CA LEU A 20 -3.19 -9.99 2.37
C LEU A 20 -3.61 -8.85 3.29
N ILE A 21 -2.79 -8.51 4.29
CA ILE A 21 -3.06 -7.38 5.19
C ILE A 21 -3.08 -6.06 4.41
N ALA A 22 -2.08 -5.84 3.54
CA ALA A 22 -2.00 -4.65 2.70
C ALA A 22 -3.17 -4.52 1.72
N LYS A 23 -3.70 -5.66 1.22
CA LYS A 23 -4.88 -5.70 0.36
C LYS A 23 -6.16 -5.36 1.10
N ASP A 24 -6.28 -5.77 2.36
CA ASP A 24 -7.55 -5.65 3.09
C ASP A 24 -7.72 -4.27 3.72
N ASP A 25 -6.98 -3.98 4.77
CA ASP A 25 -6.84 -2.64 5.32
C ASP A 25 -5.56 -2.54 6.15
N PRO A 26 -4.50 -1.94 5.60
CA PRO A 26 -3.24 -1.83 6.31
C PRO A 26 -3.32 -0.91 7.55
N HIS A 27 -4.36 -0.08 7.72
CA HIS A 27 -4.53 0.73 8.95
C HIS A 27 -5.00 -0.10 10.14
N LYS A 28 -5.64 -1.26 9.91
CA LYS A 28 -6.20 -2.09 10.98
C LYS A 28 -5.15 -2.93 11.70
N ASP A 29 -4.07 -3.28 11.01
CA ASP A 29 -3.06 -4.19 11.52
C ASP A 29 -1.72 -3.46 11.69
N TRP A 30 -1.53 -2.85 12.86
CA TRP A 30 -0.26 -2.21 13.27
C TRP A 30 0.96 -3.13 13.14
N LYS A 31 0.73 -4.44 13.11
CA LYS A 31 1.76 -5.47 12.96
C LYS A 31 2.39 -5.49 11.57
N LEU A 32 1.71 -4.98 10.53
CA LEU A 32 2.21 -5.04 9.15
C LEU A 32 3.60 -4.42 9.02
N GLU A 33 3.83 -3.25 9.63
CA GLU A 33 5.14 -2.60 9.63
C GLU A 33 6.22 -3.46 10.29
N LYS A 34 5.91 -4.10 11.43
CA LYS A 34 6.84 -5.01 12.11
C LYS A 34 7.15 -6.26 11.28
N TYR A 35 6.15 -6.81 10.61
CA TYR A 35 6.33 -7.96 9.72
C TYR A 35 7.18 -7.63 8.49
N ILE A 36 7.02 -6.45 7.91
CA ILE A 36 7.86 -5.97 6.79
C ILE A 36 9.31 -5.82 7.23
N LEU A 37 9.58 -5.28 8.43
CA LEU A 37 10.94 -5.22 8.99
C LEU A 37 11.54 -6.61 9.18
N SER A 38 10.77 -7.54 9.74
CA SER A 38 11.23 -8.94 9.88
C SER A 38 11.50 -9.62 8.53
N LEU A 39 10.69 -9.34 7.49
CA LEU A 39 10.92 -9.83 6.14
C LEU A 39 12.25 -9.35 5.57
N ASP A 40 12.59 -8.07 5.79
CA ASP A 40 13.85 -7.49 5.33
C ASP A 40 15.06 -8.20 5.97
N ASP A 41 15.01 -8.40 7.28
CA ASP A 41 16.04 -9.15 8.02
C ASP A 41 16.16 -10.60 7.54
N MET A 42 15.03 -11.27 7.30
CA MET A 42 15.02 -12.65 6.81
C MET A 42 15.58 -12.74 5.40
N ILE A 43 15.26 -11.79 4.50
CA ILE A 43 15.81 -11.73 3.15
C ILE A 43 17.32 -11.49 3.19
N ASN A 44 17.79 -10.57 4.03
CA ASN A 44 19.23 -10.31 4.21
C ASN A 44 19.96 -11.57 4.70
N LYS A 45 19.39 -12.29 5.68
CA LYS A 45 19.91 -13.59 6.13
C LYS A 45 19.94 -14.61 4.99
N LEU A 46 18.87 -14.69 4.18
CA LEU A 46 18.79 -15.62 3.05
C LEU A 46 19.84 -15.29 1.97
N GLN A 47 20.15 -14.01 1.73
CA GLN A 47 21.18 -13.59 0.77
C GLN A 47 22.61 -13.99 1.19
N ALA A 48 22.85 -14.10 2.49
CA ALA A 48 24.13 -14.51 3.07
C ALA A 48 24.33 -16.03 3.03
N LEU A 49 23.27 -16.83 2.85
CA LEU A 49 23.39 -18.27 2.78
C LEU A 49 24.04 -18.73 1.47
N PRO A 50 24.90 -19.77 1.50
CA PRO A 50 25.47 -20.36 0.29
C PRO A 50 24.40 -21.08 -0.55
N SER A 51 23.34 -21.58 0.09
CA SER A 51 22.21 -22.27 -0.54
C SER A 51 21.07 -21.32 -0.94
N LYS A 52 21.39 -20.07 -1.27
CA LYS A 52 20.37 -19.07 -1.59
C LYS A 52 19.68 -19.36 -2.93
N PRO A 53 18.42 -18.92 -3.11
CA PRO A 53 17.70 -19.01 -4.37
C PRO A 53 18.42 -18.29 -5.53
N SER A 54 17.91 -18.50 -6.74
CA SER A 54 18.37 -17.76 -7.93
C SER A 54 18.25 -16.25 -7.73
N LYS A 55 19.09 -15.49 -8.42
CA LYS A 55 19.08 -14.02 -8.37
C LYS A 55 17.70 -13.45 -8.71
N ASP A 56 16.99 -14.03 -9.68
CA ASP A 56 15.64 -13.60 -10.06
C ASP A 56 14.63 -13.82 -8.94
N THR A 57 14.69 -14.96 -8.26
CA THR A 57 13.80 -15.27 -7.13
C THR A 57 14.06 -14.30 -5.97
N MET A 58 15.34 -14.06 -5.65
CA MET A 58 15.74 -13.12 -4.61
C MET A 58 15.29 -11.70 -4.92
N MET A 59 15.48 -11.25 -6.16
CA MET A 59 15.01 -9.95 -6.61
C MET A 59 13.48 -9.84 -6.56
N GLY A 60 12.76 -10.93 -6.83
CA GLY A 60 11.31 -11.00 -6.66
C GLY A 60 10.85 -10.76 -5.22
N TYR A 61 11.55 -11.33 -4.22
CA TYR A 61 11.25 -11.08 -2.81
C TYR A 61 11.53 -9.61 -2.43
N VAL A 62 12.69 -9.09 -2.81
CA VAL A 62 13.08 -7.70 -2.52
C VAL A 62 12.05 -6.72 -3.10
N LYS A 63 11.70 -6.86 -4.38
CA LYS A 63 10.72 -5.99 -5.04
C LYS A 63 9.34 -6.00 -4.34
N ARG A 64 8.89 -7.16 -3.87
CA ARG A 64 7.60 -7.28 -3.16
C ARG A 64 7.66 -6.62 -1.78
N VAL A 65 8.78 -6.77 -1.06
CA VAL A 65 8.99 -6.07 0.21
C VAL A 65 9.07 -4.56 0.02
N ASP A 66 9.78 -4.08 -1.00
CA ASP A 66 9.87 -2.65 -1.33
C ASP A 66 8.51 -2.06 -1.70
N PHE A 67 7.70 -2.79 -2.45
CA PHE A 67 6.32 -2.41 -2.73
C PHE A 67 5.51 -2.25 -1.43
N LEU A 68 5.56 -3.23 -0.52
CA LEU A 68 4.86 -3.18 0.76
C LEU A 68 5.32 -2.03 1.66
N LYS A 69 6.64 -1.77 1.71
CA LYS A 69 7.22 -0.59 2.38
C LYS A 69 6.63 0.70 1.80
N GLY A 70 6.56 0.79 0.48
CA GLY A 70 5.97 1.93 -0.22
C GLY A 70 4.48 2.14 0.09
N VAL A 71 3.68 1.06 0.19
CA VAL A 71 2.28 1.15 0.61
C VAL A 71 2.16 1.78 2.00
N ILE A 72 2.94 1.28 2.97
CA ILE A 72 2.97 1.83 4.34
C ILE A 72 3.41 3.29 4.36
N ASN A 73 4.46 3.63 3.61
CA ASN A 73 4.96 5.00 3.55
C ASN A 73 3.92 5.96 2.96
N ALA A 74 3.23 5.55 1.88
CA ALA A 74 2.15 6.34 1.31
C ALA A 74 1.02 6.59 2.33
N MET A 75 0.69 5.61 3.17
CA MET A 75 -0.35 5.79 4.21
C MET A 75 0.05 6.75 5.32
N LYS A 76 1.34 6.82 5.66
CA LYS A 76 1.87 7.70 6.72
C LYS A 76 1.82 9.18 6.35
N LEU A 77 1.71 9.50 5.06
CA LEU A 77 1.54 10.87 4.60
C LEU A 77 0.20 11.43 5.10
N THR A 78 0.18 12.68 5.52
CA THR A 78 -1.02 13.34 6.06
C THR A 78 -1.85 14.00 4.96
N SER A 79 -1.20 14.47 3.88
CA SER A 79 -1.85 15.11 2.74
C SER A 79 -2.40 14.09 1.75
N PRO A 80 -3.72 14.10 1.42
CA PRO A 80 -4.28 13.18 0.43
C PRO A 80 -3.66 13.32 -0.96
N VAL A 81 -3.20 14.51 -1.35
CA VAL A 81 -2.51 14.73 -2.62
C VAL A 81 -1.17 13.97 -2.61
N GLU A 82 -0.39 14.11 -1.55
CA GLU A 82 0.89 13.41 -1.40
C GLU A 82 0.69 11.89 -1.34
N ARG A 83 -0.37 11.41 -0.69
CA ARG A 83 -0.75 10.00 -0.68
C ARG A 83 -0.98 9.44 -2.08
N ILE A 84 -1.70 10.17 -2.93
CA ILE A 84 -1.98 9.77 -4.32
C ILE A 84 -0.68 9.75 -5.13
N VAL A 85 0.14 10.81 -5.03
CA VAL A 85 1.42 10.88 -5.74
C VAL A 85 2.32 9.71 -5.35
N ALA A 86 2.49 9.48 -4.04
CA ALA A 86 3.28 8.36 -3.54
C ALA A 86 2.73 7.02 -4.02
N ALA A 87 1.41 6.81 -3.94
CA ALA A 87 0.76 5.58 -4.40
C ALA A 87 0.90 5.36 -5.92
N GLN A 88 0.89 6.42 -6.74
CA GLN A 88 1.09 6.34 -8.19
C GLN A 88 2.54 5.99 -8.54
N SER A 89 3.49 6.43 -7.72
CA SER A 89 4.90 6.05 -7.82
C SER A 89 5.20 4.62 -7.37
N LEU A 90 4.28 3.96 -6.64
CA LEU A 90 4.37 2.53 -6.35
C LEU A 90 4.23 1.75 -7.66
N SER A 91 5.38 1.37 -8.18
CA SER A 91 5.63 0.88 -9.54
C SER A 91 4.54 0.00 -10.17
N LYS A 92 4.24 0.31 -11.44
CA LYS A 92 3.52 -0.54 -12.41
C LYS A 92 4.38 -1.69 -12.97
N ASN A 93 5.63 -1.88 -12.52
CA ASN A 93 6.59 -2.82 -13.11
C ASN A 93 6.41 -4.28 -12.67
N SER A 94 5.17 -4.77 -12.55
CA SER A 94 4.93 -6.22 -12.41
C SER A 94 5.12 -7.01 -13.71
N VAL A 95 5.55 -6.34 -14.80
CA VAL A 95 5.92 -7.02 -16.03
C VAL A 95 7.32 -7.62 -15.85
N SER A 96 7.37 -8.95 -15.87
CA SER A 96 8.57 -9.80 -15.84
C SER A 96 9.01 -10.30 -14.46
N THR A 97 8.14 -11.04 -13.76
CA THR A 97 8.57 -12.21 -12.96
C THR A 97 7.42 -13.23 -12.94
N ASN A 98 7.71 -14.49 -13.23
CA ASN A 98 6.78 -15.61 -13.55
C ASN A 98 5.79 -16.05 -12.44
N ASN A 99 5.41 -15.17 -11.51
CA ASN A 99 4.49 -15.48 -10.41
C ASN A 99 3.17 -14.69 -10.57
N SER A 100 2.33 -15.14 -11.50
CA SER A 100 1.07 -14.52 -11.91
C SER A 100 0.14 -14.16 -10.74
N SER A 101 0.11 -14.99 -9.68
CA SER A 101 -0.70 -14.74 -8.48
C SER A 101 -0.20 -13.55 -7.66
N SER A 102 1.12 -13.37 -7.54
CA SER A 102 1.71 -12.24 -6.82
C SER A 102 1.60 -10.92 -7.58
N THR A 103 1.68 -11.00 -8.91
CA THR A 103 1.41 -9.87 -9.80
C THR A 103 -0.04 -9.40 -9.66
N ASN A 104 -0.98 -10.33 -9.56
CA ASN A 104 -2.39 -10.03 -9.39
C ASN A 104 -2.68 -9.35 -8.04
N ILE A 105 -2.11 -9.85 -6.93
CA ILE A 105 -2.35 -9.25 -5.60
C ILE A 105 -1.73 -7.85 -5.47
N THR A 106 -0.51 -7.65 -5.98
CA THR A 106 0.16 -6.33 -6.00
C THR A 106 -0.65 -5.31 -6.79
N THR A 107 -1.19 -5.73 -7.93
CA THR A 107 -2.06 -4.88 -8.78
C THR A 107 -3.35 -4.50 -8.05
N GLN A 108 -3.99 -5.46 -7.39
CA GLN A 108 -5.19 -5.19 -6.59
C GLN A 108 -4.91 -4.21 -5.43
N ILE A 109 -3.79 -4.39 -4.72
CA ILE A 109 -3.37 -3.48 -3.65
C ILE A 109 -3.19 -2.06 -4.20
N HIS A 110 -2.46 -1.91 -5.31
CA HIS A 110 -2.23 -0.60 -5.94
C HIS A 110 -3.55 0.06 -6.35
N GLN A 111 -4.41 -0.64 -7.09
CA GLN A 111 -5.71 -0.12 -7.52
C GLN A 111 -6.59 0.31 -6.35
N LYS A 112 -6.69 -0.53 -5.31
CA LYS A 112 -7.49 -0.23 -4.12
C LYS A 112 -6.94 0.98 -3.34
N THR A 113 -5.62 1.06 -3.21
CA THR A 113 -4.94 2.19 -2.54
C THR A 113 -5.21 3.50 -3.26
N ILE A 114 -5.05 3.51 -4.59
CA ILE A 114 -5.33 4.68 -5.43
C ILE A 114 -6.80 5.08 -5.34
N ALA A 115 -7.73 4.13 -5.44
CA ALA A 115 -9.15 4.40 -5.36
C ALA A 115 -9.53 5.04 -4.02
N LYS A 116 -8.99 4.49 -2.91
CA LYS A 116 -9.21 5.01 -1.55
C LYS A 116 -8.73 6.45 -1.43
N TYR A 117 -7.49 6.76 -1.80
CA TYR A 117 -6.96 8.12 -1.66
C TYR A 117 -7.64 9.13 -2.58
N ASN A 118 -8.07 8.71 -3.78
CA ASN A 118 -8.89 9.57 -4.65
C ASN A 118 -10.27 9.87 -4.04
N GLN A 119 -10.86 8.91 -3.33
CA GLN A 119 -12.12 9.13 -2.63
C GLN A 119 -11.94 10.10 -1.46
N GLU A 120 -10.88 9.96 -0.67
CA GLU A 120 -10.50 10.89 0.42
C GLU A 120 -10.28 12.31 -0.12
N LEU A 121 -9.51 12.48 -1.21
CA LEU A 121 -9.28 13.78 -1.83
C LEU A 121 -10.58 14.41 -2.33
N ARG A 122 -11.44 13.65 -3.02
CA ARG A 122 -12.76 14.16 -3.45
C ARG A 122 -13.59 14.59 -2.24
N ALA A 123 -13.61 13.78 -1.18
CA ALA A 123 -14.31 14.13 0.04
C ALA A 123 -13.83 15.47 0.60
N GLU A 124 -12.52 15.72 0.72
CA GLU A 124 -12.01 17.02 1.19
C GLU A 124 -12.44 18.20 0.29
N LEU A 125 -12.32 18.05 -1.02
CA LEU A 125 -12.71 19.08 -1.99
C LEU A 125 -14.20 19.43 -1.91
N PHE A 126 -15.08 18.44 -1.71
CA PHE A 126 -16.53 18.65 -1.69
C PHE A 126 -17.13 18.89 -0.30
N HIS A 127 -16.48 18.47 0.80
CA HIS A 127 -16.94 18.75 2.17
C HIS A 127 -16.69 20.18 2.64
N THR A 128 -15.83 20.92 1.93
CA THR A 128 -15.59 22.35 2.19
C THR A 128 -16.82 23.24 1.90
N ASN A 129 -17.89 22.69 1.26
CA ASN A 129 -19.07 23.47 0.88
C ASN A 129 -20.26 23.38 1.86
N LYS A 130 -20.24 22.51 2.87
CA LYS A 130 -21.37 22.46 3.84
C LYS A 130 -21.41 23.68 4.77
N GLY A 131 -20.28 24.36 5.00
CA GLY A 131 -20.22 25.62 5.74
C GLY A 131 -20.73 26.84 4.96
N ASN A 132 -20.62 26.82 3.63
CA ASN A 132 -20.99 27.97 2.79
C ASN A 132 -22.42 27.92 2.25
N PHE A 133 -23.08 26.75 2.29
CA PHE A 133 -24.48 26.64 1.89
C PHE A 133 -25.46 27.16 2.95
N LEU A 134 -25.10 27.09 4.23
CA LEU A 134 -25.92 27.62 5.32
C LEU A 134 -25.88 29.16 5.40
N LEU A 135 -24.72 29.77 5.09
CA LEU A 135 -24.58 31.23 5.02
C LEU A 135 -25.37 31.86 3.86
N ARG A 136 -25.57 31.16 2.74
CA ARG A 136 -26.40 31.67 1.63
C ARG A 136 -27.90 31.58 1.88
N HIS A 137 -28.35 30.71 2.80
CA HIS A 137 -29.76 30.65 3.18
C HIS A 137 -30.11 31.61 4.32
N ALA A 138 -29.16 31.94 5.20
CA ALA A 138 -29.37 32.90 6.28
C ALA A 138 -29.53 34.36 5.80
N ILE A 139 -28.98 34.73 4.63
CA ILE A 139 -29.04 36.12 4.14
C ILE A 139 -30.38 36.46 3.47
N LYS A 140 -31.21 35.46 3.10
CA LYS A 140 -32.50 35.72 2.45
C LYS A 140 -33.65 36.07 3.40
N ASN A 141 -33.44 36.07 4.72
CA ASN A 141 -34.53 36.25 5.70
C ASN A 141 -34.44 37.53 6.56
N THR A 142 -33.67 38.54 6.13
CA THR A 142 -33.49 39.78 6.92
C THR A 142 -33.92 41.06 6.19
N PHE A 143 -34.85 40.98 5.24
CA PHE A 143 -35.36 42.18 4.55
C PHE A 143 -36.86 42.12 4.27
N ILE A 144 -37.66 41.97 5.34
CA ILE A 144 -39.06 42.41 5.35
C ILE A 144 -39.32 43.01 6.73
N HIS A 145 -39.06 44.31 6.87
CA HIS A 145 -39.82 45.25 7.70
C HIS A 145 -39.13 46.61 7.63
N ILE A 146 -39.65 47.48 6.75
CA ILE A 146 -40.02 48.89 6.95
C ILE A 146 -40.92 49.25 5.77
#